data_AF-A0A1G0DGZ0-F1
#
_entry.id   AF-A0A1G0DGZ0-F1
#
_cell.length_a   1.000
_cell.length_b   1.000
_cell.length_c   1.000
_cell.angle_alpha   90.00
_cell.angle_beta   90.00
_cell.angle_gamma   90.00
#
_symmetry.space_group_name_H-M   'P 1'
#
loop_
_entity.id
_entity.type
_entity.pdbx_description
1 polymer ?
#
loop_
_entity_poly.entity_id
_entity_poly.type
_entity_poly.pdbx_seq_one_letter_code
_entity_poly.pdbx_strand_id
1 'polypeptide(L)'
;MSDSARCLLDANDKLHEASAMASFIQSISLNTHPNDSLLLQPGQLAGFYFVMKNMIDRIREADALIDSARKQQPDEEVCHV
;
A
#
# COMPACT_ATOMS: atom_id res chain seq x y z
N MET A 1 -3.93 -24.57 0.34
CA MET A 1 -3.96 -23.29 -0.38
C MET A 1 -3.06 -23.40 -1.59
N SER A 2 -3.47 -22.89 -2.75
CA SER A 2 -2.56 -22.78 -3.91
C SER A 2 -1.54 -21.65 -3.66
N ASP A 3 -0.39 -21.70 -4.33
CA ASP A 3 0.62 -20.63 -4.23
C ASP A 3 0.06 -19.27 -4.67
N SER A 4 -0.78 -19.25 -5.71
CA SER A 4 -1.49 -18.04 -6.16
C SER A 4 -2.41 -17.48 -5.07
N ALA A 5 -3.18 -18.34 -4.39
CA ALA A 5 -4.04 -17.90 -3.29
C ALA A 5 -3.24 -17.36 -2.10
N ARG A 6 -2.04 -17.92 -1.84
CA ARG A 6 -1.14 -17.41 -0.81
C ARG A 6 -0.59 -16.02 -1.18
N CYS A 7 -0.13 -15.84 -2.42
CA CYS A 7 0.33 -14.53 -2.89
C CYS A 7 -0.77 -13.46 -2.80
N LEU A 8 -2.01 -13.79 -3.14
CA LEU A 8 -3.13 -12.84 -3.02
C LEU A 8 -3.46 -12.50 -1.56
N LEU A 9 -3.38 -13.47 -0.65
CA LEU A 9 -3.59 -13.25 0.78
C LEU A 9 -2.48 -12.34 1.35
N ASP A 10 -1.23 -12.65 1.06
CA ASP A 10 -0.08 -11.82 1.48
C ASP A 10 -0.19 -10.39 0.91
N ALA A 11 -0.63 -10.24 -0.35
CA ALA A 11 -0.85 -8.93 -0.95
C ALA A 11 -1.95 -8.14 -0.24
N ASN A 12 -3.06 -8.81 0.11
CA ASN A 12 -4.16 -8.18 0.86
C ASN A 12 -3.71 -7.72 2.25
N ASP A 13 -2.87 -8.48 2.94
CA ASP A 13 -2.30 -8.10 4.23
C ASP A 13 -1.45 -6.83 4.10
N LYS A 14 -0.60 -6.75 3.07
CA LYS A 14 0.21 -5.55 2.77
C LYS A 14 -0.65 -4.32 2.47
N LEU A 15 -1.75 -4.49 1.74
CA LEU A 15 -2.69 -3.41 1.47
C LEU A 15 -3.44 -2.97 2.72
N HIS A 16 -3.80 -3.90 3.61
CA HIS A 16 -4.39 -3.57 4.91
C HIS A 16 -3.44 -2.75 5.79
N GLU A 17 -2.16 -3.14 5.85
CA GLU A 17 -1.15 -2.37 6.56
C GLU A 17 -1.00 -0.96 5.98
N ALA A 18 -0.90 -0.83 4.64
CA ALA A 18 -0.83 0.46 3.97
C ALA A 18 -2.07 1.32 4.25
N SER A 19 -3.27 0.71 4.25
CA SER A 19 -4.52 1.38 4.57
C SER A 19 -4.58 1.88 6.02
N ALA A 20 -4.09 1.08 6.97
CA ALA A 20 -3.97 1.50 8.36
C ALA A 20 -3.01 2.68 8.52
N MET A 21 -1.90 2.69 7.78
CA MET A 21 -0.95 3.82 7.76
C MET A 21 -1.57 5.09 7.16
N ALA A 22 -2.29 4.97 6.04
CA ALA A 22 -3.02 6.09 5.43
C ALA A 22 -4.08 6.66 6.39
N SER A 23 -4.82 5.79 7.06
CA SER A 23 -5.81 6.16 8.06
C SER A 23 -5.19 6.87 9.26
N PHE A 24 -4.01 6.42 9.70
CA PHE A 24 -3.24 7.10 10.73
C PHE A 24 -2.78 8.50 10.29
N ILE A 25 -2.24 8.64 9.08
CA ILE A 25 -1.83 9.95 8.52
C ILE A 25 -3.02 10.91 8.39
N GLN A 26 -4.17 10.40 7.98
CA GLN A 26 -5.39 11.20 7.93
C GLN A 26 -5.85 11.62 9.33
N SER A 27 -5.79 10.71 10.31
CA SER A 27 -6.30 10.96 11.67
C SER A 27 -5.46 11.97 12.44
N ILE A 28 -4.14 12.03 12.19
CA ILE A 28 -3.27 13.06 12.77
C ILE A 28 -3.56 14.47 12.24
N SER A 29 -4.56 14.64 11.37
CA SER A 29 -5.12 15.92 10.92
C SER A 29 -4.03 16.97 10.71
N LEU A 30 -3.27 16.82 9.63
CA LEU A 30 -2.38 17.87 9.11
C LEU A 30 -3.20 19.07 8.55
N ASN A 31 -4.37 19.33 9.13
CA ASN A 31 -5.30 20.37 8.77
C ASN A 31 -4.73 21.69 9.26
N THR A 32 -3.96 22.34 8.41
CA THR A 32 -3.72 23.77 8.55
C THR A 32 -4.97 24.53 8.09
N HIS A 33 -5.19 25.73 8.62
CA HIS A 33 -6.19 26.62 8.01
C HIS A 33 -5.85 26.81 6.52
N PRO A 34 -6.82 27.12 5.65
CA PRO A 34 -6.60 27.26 4.20
C PRO A 34 -5.49 28.25 3.80
N ASN A 35 -5.06 29.11 4.72
CA ASN A 35 -3.99 30.10 4.53
C ASN A 35 -2.72 29.83 5.35
N ASP A 36 -2.69 28.74 6.13
CA ASP A 36 -1.57 28.38 6.97
C ASP A 36 -0.72 27.31 6.26
N SER A 37 0.59 27.54 6.20
CA SER A 37 1.54 26.53 5.72
C SER A 37 1.72 25.45 6.79
N LEU A 38 1.72 24.18 6.37
CA LEU A 38 2.09 23.08 7.25
C LEU A 38 3.60 23.14 7.54
N LEU A 39 3.94 23.68 8.70
CA LEU A 39 5.32 23.76 9.19
C LEU A 39 5.61 22.56 10.08
N LEU A 40 6.26 21.54 9.49
CA LEU A 40 6.80 20.41 10.23
C LEU A 40 8.22 20.74 10.71
N GLN A 41 8.51 20.48 11.99
CA GLN A 41 9.88 20.51 12.48
C GLN A 41 10.72 19.43 11.78
N PRO A 42 12.05 19.59 11.64
CA PRO A 42 12.89 18.65 10.89
C PRO A 42 12.70 17.17 11.28
N GLY A 43 12.56 16.89 12.58
CA GLY A 43 12.29 15.53 13.07
C GLY A 43 10.90 14.99 12.70
N GLN A 44 9.89 15.86 12.69
CA GLN A 44 8.52 15.51 12.26
C GLN A 44 8.48 15.25 10.76
N LEU A 45 9.16 16.07 9.95
CA LEU A 45 9.27 15.88 8.51
C LEU A 45 9.96 14.55 8.17
N ALA A 46 11.08 14.26 8.83
CA ALA A 46 11.79 13.00 8.65
C ALA A 46 10.91 11.80 9.03
N GLY A 47 10.25 11.86 10.18
CA GLY A 47 9.30 10.82 10.62
C GLY A 47 8.17 10.62 9.60
N PHE A 48 7.56 11.71 9.14
CA PHE A 48 6.50 11.68 8.14
C PHE A 48 6.97 11.06 6.82
N TYR A 49 8.17 11.43 6.35
CA TYR A 49 8.79 10.80 5.18
C TYR A 49 8.93 9.29 5.33
N PHE A 50 9.43 8.80 6.47
CA PHE A 50 9.59 7.36 6.68
C PHE A 50 8.25 6.62 6.73
N VAL A 51 7.22 7.20 7.35
CA VAL A 51 5.87 6.60 7.35
C VAL A 51 5.32 6.53 5.93
N MET A 52 5.40 7.62 5.17
CA MET A 52 4.95 7.65 3.77
C MET A 52 5.73 6.65 2.90
N LYS A 53 7.05 6.58 3.07
CA LYS A 53 7.89 5.63 2.33
C LYS A 53 7.54 4.18 2.66
N ASN A 54 7.40 3.84 3.95
CA ASN A 54 7.00 2.50 4.36
C ASN A 54 5.63 2.11 3.79
N MET A 55 4.67 3.04 3.77
CA MET A 55 3.35 2.80 3.16
C MET A 55 3.47 2.49 1.66
N ILE A 56 4.26 3.29 0.92
CA ILE A 56 4.53 3.05 -0.52
C ILE A 56 5.21 1.69 -0.73
N ASP A 57 6.16 1.32 0.12
CA ASP A 57 6.88 0.07 0.01
C ASP A 57 5.92 -1.13 0.21
N ARG A 58 4.92 -1.06 1.12
CA ARG A 58 3.88 -2.09 1.25
C ARG A 58 2.96 -2.19 0.04
N ILE A 59 2.57 -1.06 -0.55
CA ILE A 59 1.78 -1.05 -1.79
C ILE A 59 2.55 -1.75 -2.92
N ARG A 60 3.84 -1.43 -3.08
CA ARG A 60 4.70 -2.06 -4.10
C ARG A 60 4.89 -3.56 -3.87
N GLU A 61 5.07 -3.98 -2.62
CA GLU A 61 5.13 -5.39 -2.27
C GLU A 61 3.82 -6.12 -2.62
N ALA A 62 2.67 -5.49 -2.35
CA ALA A 62 1.36 -6.04 -2.73
C ALA A 62 1.21 -6.18 -4.25
N ASP A 63 1.57 -5.14 -5.02
CA ASP A 63 1.52 -5.18 -6.48
C ASP A 63 2.38 -6.33 -7.04
N ALA A 64 3.60 -6.50 -6.51
CA ALA A 64 4.49 -7.58 -6.92
C ALA A 64 3.90 -8.97 -6.61
N LEU A 65 3.26 -9.14 -5.45
CA LEU A 65 2.59 -10.38 -5.06
C LEU A 65 1.37 -10.69 -5.95
N ILE A 66 0.58 -9.66 -6.30
CA ILE A 66 -0.56 -9.80 -7.23
C ILE A 66 -0.07 -10.24 -8.61
N ASP A 67 0.99 -9.62 -9.12
CA ASP A 67 1.58 -10.00 -10.40
C ASP A 67 2.16 -11.41 -10.39
N SER A 68 2.78 -11.82 -9.28
CA SER A 68 3.21 -13.22 -9.08
C SER A 68 2.02 -14.18 -9.07
N ALA A 69 0.91 -13.84 -8.41
CA ALA A 69 -0.28 -14.67 -8.38
C ALA A 69 -0.92 -14.84 -9.76
N ARG A 70 -0.96 -13.77 -10.57
CA ARG A 70 -1.47 -13.77 -11.96
C ARG A 70 -0.66 -14.68 -12.86
N LYS A 71 0.68 -14.62 -12.77
CA LYS A 71 1.58 -15.49 -13.55
C LYS A 71 1.48 -16.97 -13.19
N GLN A 72 0.92 -17.28 -12.02
CA GLN A 72 0.73 -18.65 -11.53
C GLN A 72 -0.66 -19.20 -11.85
N GLN A 73 -1.60 -18.37 -12.29
CA GLN A 73 -2.81 -18.87 -12.92
C GLN A 73 -2.40 -19.32 -14.33
N PRO A 74 -2.56 -20.60 -14.70
CA PRO A 74 -2.43 -20.97 -16.10
C PRO A 74 -3.43 -20.13 -16.87
N ASP A 75 -3.00 -19.55 -18.00
CA ASP A 75 -3.91 -18.89 -18.94
C ASP A 75 -5.12 -19.82 -19.11
N GLU A 76 -6.28 -19.44 -18.56
CA GLU A 76 -7.52 -20.01 -19.02
C GLU A 76 -7.55 -19.63 -20.50
N GLU A 77 -7.29 -20.61 -21.36
CA GLU A 77 -7.54 -20.52 -22.79
C GLU A 77 -8.89 -19.85 -22.94
N VAL A 78 -8.87 -18.63 -23.46
CA VAL A 78 -10.05 -17.96 -23.96
C VAL A 78 -10.62 -18.91 -25.01
N CYS A 79 -11.59 -19.74 -24.62
CA CYS A 79 -12.40 -20.51 -25.54
C CYS A 79 -13.13 -19.48 -26.40
N HIS A 80 -12.58 -19.23 -27.59
CA HIS A 80 -13.29 -18.65 -28.70
C HIS A 80 -14.52 -19.53 -28.98
N VAL A 81 -15.71 -18.98 -28.80
CA VAL A 81 -16.96 -19.43 -29.42
C VAL A 81 -17.56 -18.24 -30.16
#